data_AF-A0A2V7QQV3-F1
#
_entry.id   AF-A0A2V7QQV3-F1
#
_cell.length_a   1.000
_cell.length_b   1.000
_cell.length_c   1.000
_cell.angle_alpha   90.00
_cell.angle_beta   90.00
_cell.angle_gamma   90.00
#
_symmetry.space_group_name_H-M   'P 1'
#
loop_
_entity.id
_entity.type
_entity.pdbx_description
1 polymer ?
#
loop_
_entity_poly.entity_id
_entity_poly.type
_entity_poly.pdbx_seq_one_letter_code
_entity_poly.pdbx_strand_id
1 'polypeptide(L)'
;MRAMAARDPVEAFKTEKGLVPVRDIQLLDVDGDGSPEAFVSIDPSFRQTPTILVYTYDRQHGPQRLLEGLVAGQLQPVSGRFTDDHTLGFGIDMTVGEDGKPLDFDRLLAAAVKNRMSLVRYRTFLHADGRKGFVSFTDLSDRALPTPGTNTCQDFEFSSIEALAAGTLSGKGATRYLVALTASDITIYYFRGIRSNGTLDKQVWVRPRLPGASGLKIMPNGEVQLSMPGGRSEPLTAP
;
A
#
# COMPACT_ATOMS: atom_id res chain seq x y z
N MET A 1 -1.24 -4.01 20.00
CA MET A 1 -1.38 -3.89 18.52
C MET A 1 -1.49 -5.23 17.80
N ARG A 2 -0.51 -6.16 17.90
CA ARG A 2 -0.56 -7.47 17.19
C ARG A 2 -1.86 -8.26 17.38
N ALA A 3 -2.37 -8.37 18.62
CA ALA A 3 -3.61 -9.10 18.90
C ALA A 3 -4.91 -8.41 18.39
N MET A 4 -4.87 -7.11 18.04
CA MET A 4 -6.02 -6.37 17.53
C MET A 4 -6.04 -6.27 16.00
N ALA A 5 -4.87 -6.16 15.35
CA ALA A 5 -4.76 -6.32 13.89
C ALA A 5 -5.20 -7.72 13.43
N ALA A 6 -5.10 -8.72 14.32
CA ALA A 6 -5.59 -10.07 14.08
C ALA A 6 -7.11 -10.25 14.26
N ARG A 7 -7.87 -9.21 14.68
CA ARG A 7 -9.32 -9.31 14.95
C ARG A 7 -10.24 -8.65 13.91
N ASP A 8 -9.71 -7.96 12.89
CA ASP A 8 -10.39 -7.66 11.60
C ASP A 8 -9.40 -6.93 10.64
N PRO A 9 -9.53 -7.06 9.30
CA PRO A 9 -10.81 -7.18 8.58
C PRO A 9 -11.02 -8.51 7.82
N VAL A 10 -12.23 -9.05 7.92
CA VAL A 10 -12.78 -9.91 6.86
C VAL A 10 -13.08 -9.03 5.65
N GLU A 11 -12.35 -9.23 4.58
CA GLU A 11 -12.67 -8.63 3.28
C GLU A 11 -13.88 -9.35 2.70
N ALA A 12 -14.95 -8.65 2.32
CA ALA A 12 -16.14 -9.35 1.83
C ALA A 12 -16.90 -8.62 0.73
N PHE A 13 -17.39 -9.40 -0.23
CA PHE A 13 -18.27 -8.98 -1.31
C PHE A 13 -19.49 -9.91 -1.35
N LYS A 14 -20.67 -9.41 -0.95
CA LYS A 14 -21.88 -10.22 -0.71
C LYS A 14 -21.59 -11.42 0.22
N THR A 15 -21.56 -12.62 -0.35
CA THR A 15 -21.36 -13.92 0.31
C THR A 15 -19.90 -14.36 0.26
N GLU A 16 -19.10 -13.79 -0.64
CA GLU A 16 -17.67 -14.06 -0.75
C GLU A 16 -16.94 -13.38 0.40
N LYS A 17 -16.26 -14.19 1.21
CA LYS A 17 -15.45 -13.73 2.35
C LYS A 17 -13.99 -14.08 2.09
N GLY A 18 -13.18 -13.07 1.94
CA GLY A 18 -11.73 -13.15 2.00
C GLY A 18 -11.23 -13.11 3.44
N LEU A 19 -10.11 -13.77 3.65
CA LEU A 19 -9.27 -13.54 4.82
C LEU A 19 -8.25 -12.46 4.48
N VAL A 20 -7.82 -11.74 5.51
CA VAL A 20 -6.74 -10.75 5.39
C VAL A 20 -5.66 -11.13 6.41
N PRO A 21 -4.85 -12.18 6.13
CA PRO A 21 -3.79 -12.60 7.03
C PRO A 21 -2.75 -11.49 7.17
N VAL A 22 -2.41 -11.16 8.41
CA VAL A 22 -1.30 -10.25 8.72
C VAL A 22 0.02 -10.99 8.53
N ARG A 23 0.91 -10.44 7.71
CA ARG A 23 2.25 -10.98 7.44
C ARG A 23 3.31 -10.35 8.34
N ASP A 24 3.29 -9.03 8.47
CA ASP A 24 4.26 -8.29 9.26
C ASP A 24 3.70 -6.94 9.73
N ILE A 25 4.31 -6.36 10.76
CA ILE A 25 3.95 -5.04 11.29
C ILE A 25 5.23 -4.25 11.52
N GLN A 26 5.35 -3.09 10.85
CA GLN A 26 6.43 -2.14 11.04
C GLN A 26 5.90 -0.87 11.70
N LEU A 27 6.69 -0.29 12.61
CA LEU A 27 6.35 0.94 13.31
C LEU A 27 7.22 2.08 12.80
N LEU A 28 6.58 3.17 12.38
CA LEU A 28 7.26 4.36 11.88
C LEU A 28 6.42 5.58 12.21
N ASP A 29 6.99 6.52 12.95
CA ASP A 29 6.43 7.85 13.19
C ASP A 29 6.62 8.70 11.93
N VAL A 30 5.52 8.95 11.21
CA VAL A 30 5.57 9.63 9.90
C VAL A 30 5.20 11.10 9.95
N ASP A 31 4.61 11.59 11.04
CA ASP A 31 4.24 13.00 11.22
C ASP A 31 5.02 13.71 12.34
N GLY A 32 5.87 12.98 13.07
CA GLY A 32 6.81 13.52 14.04
C GLY A 32 6.18 13.82 15.40
N ASP A 33 5.01 13.26 15.71
CA ASP A 33 4.31 13.50 16.97
C ASP A 33 4.81 12.63 18.14
N GLY A 34 5.73 11.70 17.88
CA GLY A 34 6.29 10.76 18.86
C GLY A 34 5.44 9.49 19.08
N SER A 35 4.32 9.32 18.38
CA SER A 35 3.42 8.16 18.41
C SER A 35 3.48 7.43 17.06
N PRO A 36 4.26 6.33 16.94
CA PRO A 36 4.47 5.71 15.64
C PRO A 36 3.21 5.05 15.04
N GLU A 37 2.99 5.28 13.75
CA GLU A 37 2.02 4.54 12.94
C GLU A 37 2.45 3.10 12.75
N ALA A 38 1.47 2.20 12.73
CA ALA A 38 1.65 0.80 12.39
C ALA A 38 1.32 0.53 10.92
N PHE A 39 2.32 0.09 10.18
CA PHE A 39 2.24 -0.38 8.81
C PHE A 39 2.11 -1.91 8.81
N VAL A 40 0.91 -2.40 8.53
CA VAL A 40 0.52 -3.80 8.63
C VAL A 40 0.48 -4.40 7.22
N SER A 41 1.48 -5.22 6.89
CA SER A 41 1.49 -5.99 5.65
C SER A 41 0.47 -7.11 5.71
N ILE A 42 -0.34 -7.26 4.67
CA ILE A 42 -1.42 -8.23 4.57
C ILE A 42 -1.36 -9.03 3.27
N ASP A 43 -2.01 -10.19 3.26
CA ASP A 43 -2.18 -11.04 2.07
C ASP A 43 -3.67 -11.02 1.64
N PRO A 44 -4.09 -10.06 0.82
CA PRO A 44 -5.50 -9.88 0.52
C PRO A 44 -6.06 -11.01 -0.36
N SER A 45 -7.39 -11.15 -0.38
CA SER A 45 -8.05 -12.14 -1.25
C SER A 45 -8.46 -11.55 -2.61
N PHE A 46 -8.58 -10.22 -2.70
CA PHE A 46 -9.09 -9.52 -3.87
C PHE A 46 -8.02 -8.62 -4.50
N ARG A 47 -8.13 -8.39 -5.81
CA ARG A 47 -7.06 -7.72 -6.60
C ARG A 47 -6.82 -6.27 -6.20
N GLN A 48 -7.90 -5.54 -5.89
CA GLN A 48 -7.87 -4.10 -5.68
C GLN A 48 -7.67 -3.72 -4.22
N THR A 49 -7.21 -4.65 -3.39
CA THR A 49 -7.01 -4.48 -1.95
C THR A 49 -5.59 -4.03 -1.67
N PRO A 50 -5.34 -2.93 -0.95
CA PRO A 50 -3.99 -2.53 -0.60
C PRO A 50 -3.27 -3.66 0.14
N THR A 51 -1.97 -3.81 -0.09
CA THR A 51 -1.16 -4.86 0.56
C THR A 51 -0.55 -4.42 1.88
N ILE A 52 -0.66 -3.13 2.22
CA ILE A 52 -0.29 -2.57 3.51
C ILE A 52 -1.42 -1.68 4.03
N LEU A 53 -1.92 -1.98 5.23
CA LEU A 53 -2.86 -1.14 5.96
C LEU A 53 -2.08 -0.27 6.95
N VAL A 54 -2.53 0.97 7.18
CA VAL A 54 -1.87 1.90 8.10
C VAL A 54 -2.81 2.22 9.26
N TYR A 55 -2.28 2.19 10.48
CA TYR A 55 -3.02 2.48 11.70
C TYR A 55 -2.29 3.53 12.52
N THR A 56 -3.01 4.55 12.96
CA THR A 56 -2.59 5.42 14.06
C THR A 56 -3.05 4.82 15.38
N TYR A 57 -2.51 5.30 16.48
CA TYR A 57 -2.96 4.92 17.82
C TYR A 57 -3.08 6.15 18.70
N ASP A 58 -4.28 6.37 19.22
CA ASP A 58 -4.51 7.33 20.30
C ASP A 58 -4.94 6.58 21.57
N ARG A 59 -4.55 7.08 22.74
CA ARG A 59 -4.89 6.45 24.02
C ARG A 59 -6.38 6.48 24.31
N GLN A 60 -7.12 7.48 23.83
CA GLN A 60 -8.55 7.61 24.07
C GLN A 60 -9.37 6.73 23.14
N HIS A 61 -9.00 6.69 21.86
CA HIS A 61 -9.79 6.01 20.82
C HIS A 61 -9.24 4.64 20.40
N GLY A 62 -8.05 4.27 20.88
CA GLY A 62 -7.37 3.05 20.48
C GLY A 62 -6.77 3.15 19.06
N PRO A 63 -6.47 2.00 18.43
CA PRO A 63 -5.95 1.99 17.07
C PRO A 63 -7.03 2.40 16.08
N GLN A 64 -6.71 3.37 15.22
CA GLN A 64 -7.58 3.83 14.14
C GLN A 64 -6.91 3.55 12.81
N ARG A 65 -7.62 2.94 11.88
CA ARG A 65 -7.09 2.74 10.53
C ARG A 65 -7.15 4.07 9.78
N LEU A 66 -6.05 4.44 9.13
CA LEU A 66 -6.06 5.52 8.15
C LEU A 66 -6.91 5.15 6.94
N LEU A 67 -7.38 6.17 6.24
CA LEU A 67 -8.15 5.97 5.02
C LEU A 67 -7.26 5.37 3.93
N GLU A 68 -6.02 5.84 3.83
CA GLU A 68 -5.09 5.38 2.80
C GLU A 68 -4.33 4.08 3.19
N GLY A 69 -4.37 3.09 2.30
CA GLY A 69 -3.47 1.94 2.29
C GLY A 69 -2.37 2.09 1.24
N LEU A 70 -1.35 1.24 1.31
CA LEU A 70 -0.22 1.26 0.38
C LEU A 70 -0.13 -0.03 -0.42
N VAL A 71 0.41 0.09 -1.63
CA VAL A 71 0.73 -1.04 -2.52
C VAL A 71 2.20 -0.95 -2.92
N ALA A 72 2.93 -2.01 -2.57
CA ALA A 72 4.33 -2.15 -2.96
C ALA A 72 4.47 -2.77 -4.36
N GLY A 73 5.55 -2.41 -5.03
CA GLY A 73 5.99 -2.96 -6.31
C GLY A 73 5.33 -2.31 -7.52
N GLN A 74 5.72 -2.81 -8.69
CA GLN A 74 5.00 -2.56 -9.92
C GLN A 74 3.68 -3.35 -9.95
N LEU A 75 2.75 -2.91 -10.80
CA LEU A 75 1.57 -3.68 -11.16
C LEU A 75 2.02 -4.91 -11.96
N GLN A 76 1.52 -6.08 -11.59
CA GLN A 76 1.92 -7.36 -12.18
C GLN A 76 0.82 -7.92 -13.07
N PRO A 77 1.13 -8.72 -14.10
CA PRO A 77 0.12 -9.48 -14.81
C PRO A 77 -0.71 -10.35 -13.86
N VAL A 78 -1.99 -10.55 -14.18
CA VAL A 78 -2.87 -11.42 -13.38
C VAL A 78 -2.30 -12.84 -13.32
N SER A 79 -2.14 -13.35 -12.10
CA SER A 79 -1.67 -14.71 -11.84
C SER A 79 -2.81 -15.71 -11.65
N GLY A 80 -4.04 -15.21 -11.46
CA GLY A 80 -5.21 -16.00 -11.07
C GLY A 80 -5.30 -16.27 -9.57
N ARG A 81 -4.37 -15.73 -8.76
CA ARG A 81 -4.39 -15.90 -7.30
C ARG A 81 -5.55 -15.18 -6.62
N PHE A 82 -5.92 -14.00 -7.12
CA PHE A 82 -6.89 -13.12 -6.49
C PHE A 82 -8.25 -13.16 -7.19
N THR A 83 -9.31 -12.99 -6.41
CA THR A 83 -10.65 -12.75 -6.93
C THR A 83 -10.76 -11.33 -7.50
N ASP A 84 -11.39 -11.22 -8.67
CA ASP A 84 -11.68 -9.95 -9.33
C ASP A 84 -13.09 -9.49 -8.98
N ASP A 85 -13.22 -8.30 -8.39
CA ASP A 85 -14.49 -7.73 -7.97
C ASP A 85 -15.38 -7.27 -9.14
N HIS A 86 -14.81 -7.08 -10.34
CA HIS A 86 -15.60 -6.89 -11.56
C HIS A 86 -16.45 -8.13 -11.85
N THR A 87 -15.88 -9.33 -11.68
CA THR A 87 -16.59 -10.60 -11.92
C THR A 87 -17.73 -10.81 -10.93
N LEU A 88 -17.70 -10.13 -9.78
CA LEU A 88 -18.75 -10.15 -8.76
C LEU A 88 -19.80 -9.05 -8.97
N GLY A 89 -19.59 -8.15 -9.92
CA GLY A 89 -20.43 -6.98 -10.21
C GLY A 89 -20.32 -5.87 -9.16
N PHE A 90 -19.16 -5.74 -8.51
CA PHE A 90 -18.91 -4.74 -7.46
C PHE A 90 -17.75 -3.81 -7.74
N GLY A 91 -16.89 -4.14 -8.69
CA GLY A 91 -15.84 -3.25 -9.21
C GLY A 91 -16.36 -2.42 -10.38
N ILE A 92 -16.03 -1.13 -10.39
CA ILE A 92 -16.27 -0.23 -11.51
C ILE A 92 -14.99 0.57 -11.77
N ASP A 93 -14.52 0.53 -13.01
CA ASP A 93 -13.45 1.39 -13.50
C ASP A 93 -14.03 2.64 -14.20
N MET A 94 -13.53 3.81 -13.83
CA MET A 94 -13.97 5.12 -14.32
C MET A 94 -12.77 5.87 -14.88
N THR A 95 -12.82 6.26 -16.16
CA THR A 95 -11.78 7.09 -16.77
C THR A 95 -11.77 8.50 -16.15
N VAL A 96 -10.57 9.03 -15.90
CA VAL A 96 -10.40 10.36 -15.31
C VAL A 96 -10.07 11.37 -16.39
N GLY A 97 -10.87 12.44 -16.49
CA GLY A 97 -10.44 13.68 -17.17
C GLY A 97 -10.60 13.72 -18.69
N GLU A 98 -11.61 13.06 -19.26
CA GLU A 98 -11.88 13.10 -20.71
C GLU A 98 -12.15 14.53 -21.24
N ASP A 99 -12.63 15.46 -20.39
CA ASP A 99 -13.07 16.80 -20.80
C ASP A 99 -12.08 17.94 -20.50
N GLY A 100 -10.83 17.65 -20.13
CA GLY A 100 -9.81 18.67 -19.83
C GLY A 100 -10.09 19.54 -18.58
N LYS A 101 -11.11 19.21 -17.79
CA LYS A 101 -11.37 19.85 -16.49
C LYS A 101 -10.58 19.16 -15.38
N PRO A 102 -9.92 19.92 -14.48
CA PRO A 102 -9.26 19.33 -13.33
C PRO A 102 -10.28 18.62 -12.45
N LEU A 103 -10.03 17.34 -12.16
CA LEU A 103 -10.84 16.56 -11.23
C LEU A 103 -10.50 16.98 -9.80
N ASP A 104 -11.51 17.42 -9.05
CA ASP A 104 -11.40 17.63 -7.60
C ASP A 104 -11.43 16.27 -6.90
N PHE A 105 -10.23 15.72 -6.71
CA PHE A 105 -10.06 14.38 -6.17
C PHE A 105 -10.44 14.30 -4.69
N ASP A 106 -10.19 15.35 -3.90
CA ASP A 106 -10.56 15.38 -2.49
C ASP A 106 -12.08 15.31 -2.32
N ARG A 107 -12.84 16.01 -3.16
CA ARG A 107 -14.30 15.92 -3.15
C ARG A 107 -14.80 14.52 -3.57
N LEU A 108 -14.18 13.91 -4.57
CA LEU A 108 -14.51 12.55 -5.01
C LEU A 108 -14.21 11.53 -3.91
N LEU A 109 -13.06 11.64 -3.24
CA LEU A 109 -12.68 10.80 -2.11
C LEU A 109 -13.65 10.96 -0.94
N ALA A 110 -14.00 12.19 -0.57
CA ALA A 110 -14.98 12.46 0.48
C ALA A 110 -16.37 11.85 0.15
N ALA A 111 -16.78 11.90 -1.12
CA ALA A 111 -18.02 11.27 -1.57
C ALA A 111 -17.95 9.74 -1.47
N ALA A 112 -16.85 9.11 -1.87
CA ALA A 112 -16.68 7.66 -1.75
C ALA A 112 -16.71 7.20 -0.29
N VAL A 113 -15.99 7.89 0.61
CA VAL A 113 -16.01 7.61 2.06
C VAL A 113 -17.43 7.72 2.62
N LYS A 114 -18.15 8.80 2.29
CA LYS A 114 -19.54 9.00 2.71
C LYS A 114 -20.45 7.86 2.27
N ASN A 115 -20.22 7.31 1.07
CA ASN A 115 -20.98 6.20 0.51
C ASN A 115 -20.38 4.81 0.82
N ARG A 116 -19.34 4.75 1.67
CA ARG A 116 -18.64 3.52 2.05
C ARG A 116 -18.07 2.73 0.86
N MET A 117 -17.55 3.45 -0.12
CA MET A 117 -16.87 2.88 -1.28
C MET A 117 -15.36 2.98 -1.11
N SER A 118 -14.66 1.91 -1.45
CA SER A 118 -13.21 1.91 -1.60
C SER A 118 -12.83 2.49 -2.96
N LEU A 119 -11.66 3.12 -3.02
CA LEU A 119 -11.13 3.74 -4.23
C LEU A 119 -9.66 3.36 -4.44
N VAL A 120 -9.30 3.05 -5.68
CA VAL A 120 -7.90 3.03 -6.13
C VAL A 120 -7.75 4.04 -7.24
N ARG A 121 -6.80 4.96 -7.08
CA ARG A 121 -6.45 5.93 -8.11
C ARG A 121 -5.28 5.43 -8.92
N TYR A 122 -5.49 5.23 -10.20
CA TYR A 122 -4.43 4.97 -11.17
C TYR A 122 -4.07 6.25 -11.94
N ARG A 123 -3.03 6.17 -12.77
CA ARG A 123 -2.57 7.31 -13.57
C ARG A 123 -3.64 7.86 -14.53
N THR A 124 -4.48 6.99 -15.09
CA THR A 124 -5.44 7.31 -16.17
C THR A 124 -6.89 7.05 -15.80
N PHE A 125 -7.16 6.31 -14.71
CA PHE A 125 -8.51 5.92 -14.30
C PHE A 125 -8.59 5.74 -12.78
N LEU A 126 -9.82 5.58 -12.27
CA LEU A 126 -10.11 5.19 -10.89
C LEU A 126 -10.80 3.84 -10.92
N HIS A 127 -10.46 2.98 -9.98
CA HIS A 127 -11.27 1.84 -9.61
C HIS A 127 -12.07 2.19 -8.37
N ALA A 128 -13.33 1.77 -8.32
CA ALA A 128 -14.17 1.89 -7.15
C ALA A 128 -14.93 0.59 -6.88
N ASP A 129 -15.04 0.24 -5.60
CA ASP A 129 -15.77 -0.95 -5.21
C ASP A 129 -16.52 -0.79 -3.87
N GLY A 130 -17.50 -1.66 -3.68
CA GLY A 130 -18.37 -1.70 -2.50
C GLY A 130 -17.97 -2.74 -1.45
N ARG A 131 -16.68 -3.09 -1.31
CA ARG A 131 -16.26 -4.11 -0.36
C ARG A 131 -16.65 -3.78 1.08
N LYS A 132 -16.92 -4.82 1.85
CA LYS A 132 -17.18 -4.76 3.29
C LYS A 132 -15.94 -5.19 4.08
N GLY A 133 -15.95 -4.86 5.36
CA GLY A 133 -14.81 -5.04 6.28
C GLY A 133 -14.00 -3.76 6.40
N PHE A 134 -13.67 -3.13 5.27
CA PHE A 134 -13.02 -1.83 5.28
C PHE A 134 -13.24 -0.97 4.05
N VAL A 135 -13.31 0.34 4.30
CA VAL A 135 -13.12 1.37 3.28
C VAL A 135 -11.64 1.71 3.25
N SER A 136 -11.08 1.71 2.05
CA SER A 136 -9.71 2.17 1.80
C SER A 136 -9.62 3.04 0.56
N PHE A 137 -8.67 3.96 0.59
CA PHE A 137 -8.15 4.63 -0.58
C PHE A 137 -6.73 4.12 -0.86
N THR A 138 -6.35 4.03 -2.13
CA THR A 138 -4.95 3.78 -2.53
C THR A 138 -4.60 4.71 -3.68
N ASP A 139 -3.55 5.53 -3.52
CA ASP A 139 -3.01 6.34 -4.63
C ASP A 139 -1.86 5.61 -5.34
N LEU A 140 -2.07 5.26 -6.61
CA LEU A 140 -1.11 4.69 -7.55
C LEU A 140 -0.97 5.55 -8.80
N SER A 141 -1.33 6.83 -8.73
CA SER A 141 -1.18 7.76 -9.87
C SER A 141 0.29 7.95 -10.31
N ASP A 142 1.23 7.67 -9.42
CA ASP A 142 2.67 7.67 -9.69
C ASP A 142 3.16 6.40 -10.39
N ARG A 143 2.41 5.29 -10.34
CA ARG A 143 2.81 4.00 -10.92
C ARG A 143 2.66 3.98 -12.44
N ALA A 144 3.58 3.28 -13.10
CA ALA A 144 3.43 2.94 -14.51
C ALA A 144 2.35 1.87 -14.67
N LEU A 145 1.54 2.01 -15.71
CA LEU A 145 0.58 0.99 -16.10
C LEU A 145 1.27 -0.05 -17.01
N PRO A 146 0.82 -1.31 -17.03
CA PRO A 146 1.43 -2.35 -17.87
C PRO A 146 1.45 -1.98 -19.35
N THR A 147 0.40 -1.31 -19.84
CA THR A 147 0.33 -0.78 -21.20
C THR A 147 -0.01 0.71 -21.19
N PRO A 148 0.56 1.52 -22.11
CA PRO A 148 0.13 2.91 -22.26
C PRO A 148 -1.36 2.99 -22.60
N GLY A 149 -2.10 3.85 -21.90
CA GLY A 149 -3.54 4.06 -22.16
C GLY A 149 -4.48 3.04 -21.51
N THR A 150 -3.98 2.11 -20.68
CA THR A 150 -4.85 1.25 -19.86
C THR A 150 -5.86 2.10 -19.09
N ASN A 151 -7.14 1.73 -19.12
CA ASN A 151 -8.24 2.42 -18.43
C ASN A 151 -9.07 1.49 -17.53
N THR A 152 -8.59 0.27 -17.30
CA THR A 152 -9.21 -0.75 -16.47
C THR A 152 -8.15 -1.55 -15.72
N CYS A 153 -8.49 -2.12 -14.56
CA CYS A 153 -7.58 -2.98 -13.80
C CYS A 153 -7.71 -4.48 -14.09
N GLN A 154 -8.44 -4.87 -15.15
CA GLN A 154 -8.71 -6.28 -15.48
C GLN A 154 -7.45 -7.13 -15.70
N ASP A 155 -6.40 -6.54 -16.28
CA ASP A 155 -5.22 -7.27 -16.75
C ASP A 155 -4.03 -7.25 -15.77
N PHE A 156 -4.21 -6.68 -14.58
CA PHE A 156 -3.13 -6.64 -13.59
C PHE A 156 -3.60 -6.81 -12.14
N GLU A 157 -2.63 -7.07 -11.26
CA GLU A 157 -2.81 -7.23 -9.83
C GLU A 157 -1.66 -6.60 -9.04
N PHE A 158 -1.84 -6.50 -7.73
CA PHE A 158 -0.82 -6.00 -6.82
C PHE A 158 0.20 -7.08 -6.45
N SER A 159 1.47 -6.67 -6.34
CA SER A 159 2.55 -7.55 -5.93
C SER A 159 2.39 -7.98 -4.47
N SER A 160 2.73 -9.24 -4.17
CA SER A 160 2.92 -9.65 -2.77
C SER A 160 4.18 -9.10 -2.16
N ILE A 161 4.09 -8.77 -0.88
CA ILE A 161 5.21 -8.35 -0.05
C ILE A 161 5.87 -9.59 0.54
N GLU A 162 7.16 -9.74 0.28
CA GLU A 162 8.01 -10.78 0.88
C GLU A 162 8.66 -10.32 2.18
N ALA A 163 8.97 -9.01 2.28
CA ALA A 163 9.52 -8.41 3.49
C ALA A 163 9.14 -6.93 3.60
N LEU A 164 8.95 -6.45 4.83
CA LEU A 164 8.72 -5.05 5.16
C LEU A 164 9.72 -4.63 6.24
N ALA A 165 10.28 -3.44 6.15
CA ALA A 165 11.17 -2.89 7.17
C ALA A 165 11.05 -1.37 7.26
N ALA A 166 11.21 -0.81 8.46
CA ALA A 166 11.29 0.62 8.68
C ALA A 166 12.64 1.01 9.28
N GLY A 167 13.29 2.05 8.76
CA GLY A 167 14.61 2.49 9.22
C GLY A 167 15.23 3.57 8.34
N THR A 168 16.51 3.87 8.57
CA THR A 168 17.27 4.80 7.72
C THR A 168 17.81 4.10 6.49
N LEU A 169 18.24 4.87 5.50
CA LEU A 169 18.91 4.38 4.29
C LEU A 169 20.32 4.96 4.22
N SER A 170 21.22 4.24 3.55
CA SER A 170 22.63 4.59 3.45
C SER A 170 22.80 6.00 2.85
N GLY A 171 23.58 6.84 3.52
CA GLY A 171 23.86 8.22 3.08
C GLY A 171 22.72 9.24 3.24
N LYS A 172 21.58 8.90 3.87
CA LYS A 172 20.40 9.79 4.00
C LYS A 172 20.18 10.38 5.41
N GLY A 173 21.21 10.34 6.26
CA GLY A 173 21.16 10.90 7.61
C GLY A 173 20.09 10.23 8.50
N ALA A 174 19.38 11.04 9.30
CA ALA A 174 18.34 10.57 10.22
C ALA A 174 16.97 10.32 9.56
N THR A 175 16.85 10.54 8.24
CA THR A 175 15.59 10.35 7.52
C THR A 175 15.18 8.88 7.55
N ARG A 176 13.94 8.60 7.94
CA ARG A 176 13.39 7.25 8.03
C ARG A 176 12.47 6.95 6.85
N TYR A 177 12.46 5.70 6.44
CA TYR A 177 11.74 5.18 5.30
C TYR A 177 11.03 3.89 5.69
N LEU A 178 9.94 3.59 4.97
CA LEU A 178 9.39 2.24 4.92
C LEU A 178 9.88 1.60 3.63
N VAL A 179 10.39 0.37 3.72
CA VAL A 179 10.89 -0.39 2.58
C VAL A 179 10.12 -1.69 2.48
N ALA A 180 9.56 -1.95 1.31
CA ALA A 180 8.91 -3.21 0.97
C ALA A 180 9.69 -3.92 -0.14
N LEU A 181 9.92 -5.22 0.04
CA LEU A 181 10.49 -6.10 -0.96
C LEU A 181 9.39 -6.98 -1.55
N THR A 182 9.32 -7.06 -2.87
CA THR A 182 8.46 -7.98 -3.63
C THR A 182 9.33 -8.93 -4.44
N ALA A 183 8.72 -9.88 -5.16
CA ALA A 183 9.43 -10.82 -6.03
C ALA A 183 10.34 -10.11 -7.06
N SER A 184 9.88 -9.00 -7.62
CA SER A 184 10.55 -8.27 -8.70
C SER A 184 11.19 -6.94 -8.28
N ASP A 185 10.70 -6.31 -7.20
CA ASP A 185 10.98 -4.90 -6.93
C ASP A 185 11.28 -4.61 -5.46
N ILE A 186 11.88 -3.44 -5.24
CA ILE A 186 12.02 -2.79 -3.95
C ILE A 186 11.22 -1.49 -4.04
N THR A 187 10.31 -1.29 -3.09
CA THR A 187 9.56 -0.03 -2.94
C THR A 187 10.03 0.69 -1.70
N ILE A 188 10.39 1.96 -1.86
CA ILE A 188 10.85 2.84 -0.79
C ILE A 188 9.81 3.95 -0.65
N TYR A 189 9.24 4.08 0.55
CA TYR A 189 8.33 5.15 0.90
C TYR A 189 9.04 6.14 1.83
N TYR A 190 8.89 7.42 1.50
CA TYR A 190 9.19 8.52 2.40
C TYR A 190 7.89 9.27 2.70
N PHE A 191 7.67 9.60 3.97
CA PHE A 191 6.47 10.29 4.43
C PHE A 191 6.84 11.64 5.02
N ARG A 192 5.99 12.63 4.79
CA ARG A 192 6.08 13.98 5.35
C ARG A 192 5.02 14.26 6.42
N GLY A 193 4.04 13.37 6.53
CA GLY A 193 2.97 13.45 7.52
C GLY A 193 1.66 12.84 7.03
N ILE A 194 0.66 12.96 7.88
CA ILE A 194 -0.72 12.54 7.61
C ILE A 194 -1.54 13.79 7.28
N ARG A 195 -2.26 13.77 6.17
CA ARG A 195 -3.18 14.86 5.78
C ARG A 195 -4.46 14.79 6.60
N SER A 196 -5.13 15.93 6.76
CA SER A 196 -6.39 16.03 7.51
C SER A 196 -7.53 15.16 6.98
N ASN A 197 -7.48 14.75 5.70
CA ASN A 197 -8.44 13.84 5.09
C ASN A 197 -8.14 12.34 5.36
N GLY A 198 -7.11 12.04 6.16
CA GLY A 198 -6.69 10.67 6.50
C GLY A 198 -5.82 9.98 5.44
N THR A 199 -5.33 10.72 4.43
CA THR A 199 -4.35 10.24 3.44
C THR A 199 -2.93 10.59 3.84
N LEU A 200 -1.94 9.96 3.20
CA LEU A 200 -0.52 10.12 3.51
C LEU A 200 0.15 11.11 2.55
N ASP A 201 0.86 12.09 3.10
CA ASP A 201 1.80 12.90 2.30
C ASP A 201 3.10 12.14 2.09
N LYS A 202 3.26 11.55 0.91
CA LYS A 202 4.32 10.57 0.63
C LYS A 202 4.98 10.76 -0.72
N GLN A 203 6.24 10.34 -0.77
CA GLN A 203 6.98 10.07 -1.99
C GLN A 203 7.28 8.58 -2.07
N VAL A 204 7.21 8.03 -3.28
CA VAL A 204 7.45 6.61 -3.49
C VAL A 204 8.40 6.37 -4.64
N TRP A 205 9.34 5.47 -4.44
CA TRP A 205 10.26 5.00 -5.47
C TRP A 205 10.16 3.49 -5.58
N VAL A 206 9.98 3.00 -6.80
CA VAL A 206 10.02 1.57 -7.12
C VAL A 206 11.23 1.33 -7.99
N ARG A 207 12.07 0.37 -7.59
CA ARG A 207 13.28 -0.01 -8.32
C ARG A 207 13.39 -1.52 -8.43
N PRO A 208 14.08 -2.05 -9.45
CA PRO A 208 14.29 -3.49 -9.57
C PRO A 208 14.95 -4.08 -8.33
N ARG A 209 14.52 -5.29 -7.95
CA ARG A 209 15.19 -6.09 -6.93
C ARG A 209 16.59 -6.45 -7.41
N LEU A 210 17.57 -6.30 -6.51
CA LEU A 210 18.93 -6.72 -6.81
C LEU A 210 18.99 -8.25 -6.96
N PRO A 211 19.65 -8.80 -8.00
CA PRO A 211 19.76 -10.25 -8.19
C PRO A 211 20.32 -10.95 -6.96
N GLY A 212 19.62 -11.99 -6.51
CA GLY A 212 20.00 -12.78 -5.34
C GLY A 212 19.59 -12.20 -3.99
N ALA A 213 19.06 -10.97 -3.93
CA ALA A 213 18.49 -10.44 -2.67
C ALA A 213 17.35 -11.36 -2.21
N SER A 214 17.34 -11.75 -0.93
CA SER A 214 16.40 -12.71 -0.35
C SER A 214 15.51 -12.14 0.74
N GLY A 215 15.76 -10.89 1.17
CA GLY A 215 15.01 -10.25 2.24
C GLY A 215 15.52 -8.85 2.57
N LEU A 216 14.99 -8.30 3.65
CA LEU A 216 15.45 -7.05 4.25
C LEU A 216 16.10 -7.36 5.61
N LYS A 217 17.11 -6.57 5.98
CA LYS A 217 17.79 -6.64 7.27
C LYS A 217 17.91 -5.25 7.86
N ILE A 218 17.57 -5.11 9.13
CA ILE A 218 17.81 -3.89 9.90
C ILE A 218 19.14 -4.08 10.62
N MET A 219 20.08 -3.18 10.37
CA MET A 219 21.40 -3.17 10.99
C MET A 219 21.32 -2.56 12.40
N PRO A 220 22.32 -2.78 13.29
CA PRO A 220 22.29 -2.24 14.65
C PRO A 220 22.18 -0.72 14.74
N ASN A 221 22.61 0.00 13.71
CA ASN A 221 22.48 1.46 13.58
C ASN A 221 21.11 1.91 13.04
N GLY A 222 20.16 0.99 12.83
CA GLY A 222 18.83 1.27 12.30
C GLY A 222 18.76 1.39 10.77
N GLU A 223 19.86 1.16 10.05
CA GLU A 223 19.87 1.19 8.58
C GLU A 223 19.23 -0.07 8.00
N VAL A 224 18.35 0.11 7.01
CA VAL A 224 17.75 -0.99 6.24
C VAL A 224 18.67 -1.36 5.09
N GLN A 225 19.03 -2.64 5.00
CA GLN A 225 19.85 -3.22 3.94
C GLN A 225 19.15 -4.42 3.30
N LEU A 226 19.58 -4.79 2.09
CA LEU A 226 19.16 -6.04 1.45
C LEU A 226 19.92 -7.21 2.05
N SER A 227 19.21 -8.27 2.41
CA SER A 227 19.82 -9.56 2.73
C SER A 227 20.25 -10.26 1.45
N MET A 228 21.51 -10.66 1.39
CA MET A 228 22.10 -11.36 0.24
C MET A 228 22.52 -12.79 0.61
N PRO A 229 22.83 -13.65 -0.38
CA PRO A 229 23.33 -14.99 -0.11
C PRO A 229 24.65 -14.96 0.67
N GLY A 230 24.88 -15.99 1.50
CA GLY A 230 26.10 -16.10 2.31
C GLY A 230 26.15 -15.13 3.50
N GLY A 231 25.01 -14.59 3.94
CA GLY A 231 24.91 -13.70 5.12
C GLY A 231 25.41 -12.27 4.88
N ARG A 232 25.79 -11.95 3.65
CA ARG A 232 26.11 -10.59 3.21
C ARG A 232 24.87 -9.69 3.25
N SER A 233 25.11 -8.38 3.33
CA SER A 233 24.09 -7.37 3.13
C SER A 233 24.57 -6.27 2.20
N GLU A 234 23.64 -5.68 1.46
CA GLU A 234 23.93 -4.57 0.55
C GLU A 234 23.15 -3.33 0.95
N PRO A 235 23.80 -2.15 0.97
CA PRO A 235 23.15 -0.91 1.36
C PRO A 235 22.02 -0.55 0.40
N LEU A 236 20.91 -0.08 0.96
CA LEU A 236 19.85 0.56 0.20
C LEU A 236 20.04 2.08 0.22
N THR A 237 19.90 2.71 -0.92
CA THR A 237 19.91 4.17 -1.09
C THR A 237 18.56 4.63 -1.60
N ALA A 238 18.02 5.72 -1.04
CA ALA A 238 16.94 6.44 -1.71
C ALA A 238 17.53 7.27 -2.87
N PRO A 239 16.76 7.50 -3.95
CA PRO A 239 17.15 8.41 -5.03
C PRO A 239 17.54 9.81 -4.52
#